data_AF-A0A530BFK0-F1
#
_entry.id   AF-A0A530BFK0-F1
#
_cell.length_a   1.000
_cell.length_b   1.000
_cell.length_c   1.000
_cell.angle_alpha   90.00
_cell.angle_beta   90.00
_cell.angle_gamma   90.00
#
_symmetry.space_group_name_H-M   'P 1'
#
loop_
_entity.id
_entity.type
_entity.pdbx_description
1 polymer ?
#
loop_
_entity_poly.entity_id
_entity_poly.type
_entity_poly.pdbx_seq_one_letter_code
_entity_poly.pdbx_strand_id
1 'polypeptide(L)'
;MRQRHFLNLLLAGALALPVLSGAARANPVVLFDLKSGMVLEHQDAFKRWYPASLSKLMTAYVTFRAIAAGEVALDSPIKVTKHSAGEPPSKMGFKPGSVMRLDNALKMMLVKSANDIAMAVGENIGGSQAAFADRMNAEAARLGMVGTHFVNPNGLYSPDQYTTARDLAVLVTALRNDFPQYAPWFSIEGLAVGKKAIPNYNLLIGRYAGADGMKTGFVCSSGFNMIGSA
;
A
#
# COMPACT_ATOMS: atom_id res chain seq x y z
N MET A 1 43.11 66.83 13.10
CA MET A 1 41.71 66.39 12.87
C MET A 1 41.61 65.78 11.47
N ARG A 2 41.03 64.56 11.40
CA ARG A 2 40.27 63.92 10.31
C ARG A 2 40.81 63.93 8.86
N GLN A 3 41.12 62.72 8.38
CA GLN A 3 40.65 62.04 7.14
C GLN A 3 41.62 60.85 6.89
N ARG A 4 41.26 59.59 6.58
CA ARG A 4 40.32 59.01 5.60
C ARG A 4 40.10 57.51 5.89
N HIS A 5 38.92 57.03 5.47
CA HIS A 5 38.45 55.68 5.08
C HIS A 5 39.31 54.43 5.29
N PHE A 6 38.69 53.31 5.71
CA PHE A 6 38.64 51.98 5.05
C PHE A 6 37.68 51.10 5.88
N LEU A 7 36.43 50.92 5.47
CA LEU A 7 35.88 49.89 4.57
C LEU A 7 35.69 48.51 5.21
N ASN A 8 34.43 48.06 5.16
CA ASN A 8 33.83 46.81 5.61
C ASN A 8 34.63 45.54 5.30
N LEU A 9 34.62 44.58 6.23
CA LEU A 9 34.67 43.14 5.92
C LEU A 9 34.16 42.33 7.13
N LEU A 10 32.83 42.31 7.32
CA LEU A 10 32.18 41.19 8.00
C LEU A 10 31.86 40.14 6.94
N LEU A 11 32.81 39.23 6.74
CA LEU A 11 32.61 38.03 5.93
C LEU A 11 31.67 37.10 6.72
N ALA A 12 30.37 37.27 6.57
CA ALA A 12 29.40 36.28 7.03
C ALA A 12 29.51 35.06 6.11
N GLY A 13 30.37 34.11 6.47
CA GLY A 13 30.47 32.82 5.82
C GLY A 13 29.17 32.06 5.99
N ALA A 14 28.28 32.13 4.99
CA ALA A 14 27.16 31.21 4.87
C ALA A 14 27.72 29.82 4.60
N LEU A 15 27.89 29.02 5.65
CA LEU A 15 28.09 27.58 5.55
C LEU A 15 26.81 26.99 4.93
N ALA A 16 26.80 26.89 3.60
CA ALA A 16 25.89 26.02 2.90
C ALA A 16 26.28 24.58 3.26
N LEU A 17 25.63 24.03 4.29
CA LEU A 17 25.66 22.60 4.55
C LEU A 17 25.03 21.92 3.33
N PRO A 18 25.78 21.14 2.53
CA PRO A 18 25.15 20.32 1.53
C PRO A 18 24.21 19.38 2.28
N VAL A 19 22.91 19.45 1.98
CA VAL A 19 21.98 18.39 2.38
C VAL A 19 22.46 17.14 1.67
N LEU A 20 23.28 16.35 2.35
CA LEU A 20 23.70 15.04 1.90
C LEU A 20 22.44 14.20 1.77
N SER A 21 21.91 14.14 0.55
CA SER A 21 20.91 13.16 0.15
C SER A 21 21.63 11.81 0.12
N GLY A 22 21.80 11.20 1.29
CA GLY A 22 22.32 9.84 1.39
C GLY A 22 21.37 8.88 0.68
N ALA A 23 21.91 7.85 0.03
CA ALA A 23 21.10 6.79 -0.56
C ALA A 23 20.17 6.20 0.52
N ALA A 24 18.86 6.13 0.23
CA ALA A 24 17.91 5.49 1.11
C ALA A 24 18.29 4.01 1.24
N ARG A 25 18.67 3.58 2.45
CA ARG A 25 18.98 2.17 2.73
C ARG A 25 17.70 1.44 3.10
N ALA A 26 16.98 0.94 2.10
CA ALA A 26 15.80 0.11 2.28
C ALA A 26 16.09 -1.30 1.74
N ASN A 27 15.83 -2.33 2.55
CA ASN A 27 16.00 -3.73 2.16
C ASN A 27 14.86 -4.57 2.78
N PRO A 28 14.32 -5.56 2.05
CA PRO A 28 14.60 -5.92 0.66
C PRO A 28 14.03 -4.92 -0.36
N VAL A 29 14.57 -4.89 -1.57
CA VAL A 29 14.13 -3.98 -2.66
C VAL A 29 14.19 -4.66 -4.04
N VAL A 30 13.28 -4.27 -4.92
CA VAL A 30 13.31 -4.57 -6.36
C VAL A 30 12.80 -3.35 -7.12
N LEU A 31 13.47 -3.00 -8.21
CA LEU A 31 13.07 -2.02 -9.21
C LEU A 31 12.98 -2.73 -10.55
N PHE A 32 11.88 -2.53 -11.27
CA PHE A 32 11.63 -3.21 -12.53
C PHE A 32 10.79 -2.34 -13.47
N ASP A 33 10.93 -2.57 -14.78
CA ASP A 33 10.08 -1.99 -15.79
C ASP A 33 8.79 -2.82 -15.92
N LEU A 34 7.64 -2.16 -15.73
CA LEU A 34 6.34 -2.83 -15.69
C LEU A 34 5.93 -3.45 -17.04
N LYS A 35 6.33 -2.84 -18.17
CA LYS A 35 5.91 -3.27 -19.51
C LYS A 35 6.67 -4.52 -19.98
N SER A 36 7.98 -4.51 -19.81
CA SER A 36 8.86 -5.60 -20.22
C SER A 36 9.06 -6.67 -19.15
N GLY A 37 8.80 -6.34 -17.88
CA GLY A 37 9.14 -7.18 -16.73
C GLY A 37 10.64 -7.20 -16.42
N MET A 38 11.45 -6.38 -17.08
CA MET A 38 12.90 -6.33 -16.87
C MET A 38 13.23 -5.78 -15.49
N VAL A 39 13.95 -6.55 -14.68
CA VAL A 39 14.48 -6.10 -13.39
C VAL A 39 15.67 -5.18 -13.64
N LEU A 40 15.59 -3.95 -13.14
CA LEU A 40 16.61 -2.92 -13.30
C LEU A 40 17.59 -2.93 -12.13
N GLU A 41 17.08 -3.16 -10.91
CA GLU A 41 17.88 -3.24 -9.69
C GLU A 41 17.18 -4.15 -8.69
N HIS A 42 17.95 -4.88 -7.87
CA HIS A 42 17.39 -5.57 -6.74
C HIS A 42 18.42 -5.83 -5.63
N GLN A 43 17.93 -5.92 -4.39
CA GLN A 43 18.70 -6.39 -3.24
C GLN A 43 17.80 -7.24 -2.34
N ASP A 44 18.26 -8.44 -1.98
CA ASP A 44 17.50 -9.40 -1.15
C ASP A 44 16.08 -9.68 -1.68
N ALA A 45 15.87 -9.64 -3.00
CA ALA A 45 14.53 -9.66 -3.59
C ALA A 45 13.67 -10.88 -3.22
N PHE A 46 14.33 -12.02 -2.94
CA PHE A 46 13.71 -13.30 -2.56
C PHE A 46 13.70 -13.54 -1.05
N LYS A 47 14.21 -12.60 -0.25
CA LYS A 47 14.21 -12.70 1.21
C LYS A 47 12.79 -12.59 1.75
N ARG A 48 12.41 -13.52 2.62
CA ARG A 48 11.12 -13.46 3.33
C ARG A 48 11.05 -12.21 4.18
N TRP A 49 9.91 -11.55 4.12
CA TRP A 49 9.65 -10.28 4.78
C TRP A 49 8.20 -10.21 5.26
N TYR A 50 7.94 -9.46 6.34
CA TYR A 50 6.56 -9.22 6.77
C TYR A 50 5.95 -8.11 5.90
N PRO A 51 4.88 -8.38 5.13
CA PRO A 51 4.36 -7.45 4.13
C PRO A 51 3.74 -6.19 4.72
N ALA A 52 3.35 -6.22 6.00
CA ALA A 52 2.48 -5.22 6.59
C ALA A 52 1.25 -4.97 5.68
N SER A 53 0.78 -3.72 5.63
CA SER A 53 -0.35 -3.32 4.76
C SER A 53 -0.11 -3.45 3.24
N LEU A 54 1.07 -3.86 2.76
CA LEU A 54 1.24 -4.22 1.35
C LEU A 54 0.35 -5.41 0.98
N SER A 55 0.00 -6.28 1.95
CA SER A 55 -0.95 -7.39 1.78
C SER A 55 -2.31 -6.95 1.22
N LYS A 56 -2.72 -5.69 1.45
CA LYS A 56 -3.97 -5.14 0.94
C LYS A 56 -4.00 -5.06 -0.59
N LEU A 57 -2.85 -5.10 -1.27
CA LEU A 57 -2.79 -5.27 -2.72
C LEU A 57 -3.32 -6.64 -3.15
N MET A 58 -3.01 -7.71 -2.40
CA MET A 58 -3.58 -9.03 -2.68
C MET A 58 -5.08 -9.06 -2.36
N THR A 59 -5.50 -8.40 -1.27
CA THR A 59 -6.93 -8.24 -0.97
C THR A 59 -7.67 -7.53 -2.09
N ALA A 60 -7.10 -6.45 -2.66
CA ALA A 60 -7.64 -5.78 -3.83
C ALA A 60 -7.68 -6.71 -5.06
N TYR A 61 -6.58 -7.43 -5.33
CA TYR A 61 -6.48 -8.36 -6.46
C TYR A 61 -7.55 -9.47 -6.41
N VAL A 62 -7.68 -10.17 -5.28
CA VAL A 62 -8.72 -11.20 -5.06
C VAL A 62 -10.12 -10.61 -5.21
N THR A 63 -10.33 -9.39 -4.72
CA THR A 63 -11.62 -8.70 -4.86
C THR A 63 -11.93 -8.36 -6.31
N PHE A 64 -10.94 -7.86 -7.07
CA PHE A 64 -11.12 -7.56 -8.50
C PHE A 64 -11.39 -8.82 -9.31
N ARG A 65 -10.75 -9.95 -8.98
CA ARG A 65 -11.05 -11.27 -9.55
C ARG A 65 -12.50 -11.67 -9.27
N ALA A 66 -12.97 -11.51 -8.03
CA ALA A 66 -14.37 -11.79 -7.65
C ALA A 66 -15.37 -10.91 -8.42
N ILE A 67 -15.04 -9.64 -8.65
CA ILE A 67 -15.86 -8.73 -9.47
C ILE A 67 -15.90 -9.20 -10.93
N ALA A 68 -14.73 -9.51 -11.50
CA ALA A 68 -14.63 -9.97 -12.89
C ALA A 68 -15.35 -11.32 -13.12
N ALA A 69 -15.39 -12.18 -12.09
CA ALA A 69 -16.13 -13.44 -12.10
C ALA A 69 -17.64 -13.28 -11.86
N GLY A 70 -18.12 -12.07 -11.56
CA GLY A 70 -19.53 -11.80 -11.27
C GLY A 70 -20.00 -12.29 -9.89
N GLU A 71 -19.08 -12.66 -8.99
CA GLU A 71 -19.42 -13.06 -7.61
C GLU A 71 -19.95 -11.88 -6.79
N VAL A 72 -19.42 -10.69 -7.05
CA VAL A 72 -19.79 -9.42 -6.42
C VAL A 72 -19.71 -8.29 -7.44
N ALA A 73 -20.29 -7.14 -7.13
CA ALA A 73 -20.24 -5.92 -7.92
C ALA A 73 -19.76 -4.75 -7.06
N LEU A 74 -19.38 -3.64 -7.71
CA LEU A 74 -18.90 -2.45 -7.02
C LEU A 74 -19.92 -1.81 -6.06
N ASP A 75 -21.20 -2.05 -6.29
CA ASP A 75 -22.30 -1.64 -5.42
C ASP A 75 -22.71 -2.68 -4.38
N SER A 76 -22.10 -3.88 -4.39
CA SER A 76 -22.39 -4.91 -3.39
C SER A 76 -22.17 -4.40 -1.96
N PRO A 77 -23.05 -4.78 -1.02
CA PRO A 77 -22.97 -4.33 0.36
C PRO A 77 -21.84 -5.03 1.11
N ILE A 78 -20.98 -4.24 1.74
CA ILE A 78 -19.95 -4.71 2.66
C ILE A 78 -20.39 -4.35 4.08
N LYS A 79 -20.71 -5.38 4.86
CA LYS A 79 -21.12 -5.25 6.26
C LYS A 79 -19.91 -5.26 7.17
N VAL A 80 -19.81 -4.25 8.03
CA VAL A 80 -18.81 -4.19 9.10
C VAL A 80 -19.25 -5.14 10.21
N THR A 81 -18.46 -6.17 10.45
CA THR A 81 -18.66 -7.14 11.54
C THR A 81 -18.11 -6.62 12.86
N LYS A 82 -18.39 -7.32 13.97
CA LYS A 82 -17.73 -7.03 15.26
C LYS A 82 -16.22 -7.27 15.20
N HIS A 83 -15.81 -8.31 14.47
CA HIS A 83 -14.41 -8.68 14.31
C HIS A 83 -13.64 -7.62 13.51
N SER A 84 -14.11 -7.29 12.30
CA SER A 84 -13.50 -6.23 11.47
C SER A 84 -13.43 -4.86 12.17
N ALA A 85 -14.49 -4.43 12.88
CA ALA A 85 -14.46 -3.18 13.65
C ALA A 85 -13.44 -3.20 14.81
N GLY A 86 -13.17 -4.40 15.35
CA GLY A 86 -12.24 -4.67 16.44
C GLY A 86 -10.76 -4.57 16.03
N GLU A 87 -10.47 -4.51 14.74
CA GLU A 87 -9.10 -4.45 14.24
C GLU A 87 -8.32 -3.23 14.81
N PRO A 88 -7.00 -3.40 15.08
CA PRO A 88 -6.12 -2.29 15.43
C PRO A 88 -6.03 -1.22 14.32
N PRO A 89 -5.75 0.05 14.67
CA PRO A 89 -5.47 1.10 13.69
C PRO A 89 -4.29 0.75 12.76
N SER A 90 -4.18 1.29 11.54
CA SER A 90 -5.04 2.27 10.86
C SER A 90 -6.45 1.74 10.57
N LYS A 91 -7.50 2.55 10.81
CA LYS A 91 -8.90 2.15 10.55
C LYS A 91 -9.81 3.34 10.24
N MET A 92 -11.00 3.06 9.69
CA MET A 92 -12.06 4.06 9.45
C MET A 92 -12.97 4.23 10.67
N GLY A 93 -13.16 3.18 11.47
CA GLY A 93 -13.88 3.23 12.74
C GLY A 93 -15.41 3.20 12.61
N PHE A 94 -15.94 2.56 11.55
CA PHE A 94 -17.37 2.31 11.45
C PHE A 94 -17.85 1.35 12.54
N LYS A 95 -19.08 1.55 13.01
CA LYS A 95 -19.68 0.68 14.05
C LYS A 95 -20.04 -0.69 13.45
N PRO A 96 -19.97 -1.79 14.22
CA PRO A 96 -20.52 -3.07 13.80
C PRO A 96 -21.97 -2.94 13.33
N GLY A 97 -22.30 -3.60 12.22
CA GLY A 97 -23.60 -3.50 11.54
C GLY A 97 -23.70 -2.39 10.51
N SER A 98 -22.73 -1.47 10.44
CA SER A 98 -22.67 -0.49 9.35
C SER A 98 -22.49 -1.20 8.01
N VAL A 99 -23.08 -0.65 6.94
CA VAL A 99 -22.97 -1.17 5.58
C VAL A 99 -22.46 -0.08 4.65
N MET A 100 -21.58 -0.44 3.73
CA MET A 100 -21.05 0.45 2.70
C MET A 100 -20.95 -0.28 1.36
N ARG A 101 -20.89 0.46 0.27
CA ARG A 101 -20.62 -0.13 -1.06
C ARG A 101 -19.18 -0.62 -1.14
N LEU A 102 -18.96 -1.73 -1.84
CA LEU A 102 -17.63 -2.29 -2.08
C LEU A 102 -16.65 -1.28 -2.70
N ASP A 103 -17.12 -0.45 -3.64
CA ASP A 103 -16.35 0.66 -4.21
C ASP A 103 -15.76 1.60 -3.15
N ASN A 104 -16.57 2.04 -2.19
CA ASN A 104 -16.10 2.88 -1.09
C ASN A 104 -15.14 2.12 -0.18
N ALA A 105 -15.43 0.84 0.10
CA ALA A 105 -14.55 0.00 0.93
C ALA A 105 -13.15 -0.12 0.32
N LEU A 106 -13.06 -0.41 -0.98
CA LEU A 106 -11.79 -0.52 -1.69
C LEU A 106 -11.02 0.80 -1.70
N LYS A 107 -11.68 1.93 -1.96
CA LYS A 107 -11.04 3.26 -1.90
C LYS A 107 -10.53 3.59 -0.49
N MET A 108 -11.32 3.34 0.56
CA MET A 108 -10.90 3.52 1.95
C MET A 108 -9.71 2.62 2.33
N MET A 109 -9.73 1.37 1.87
CA MET A 109 -8.65 0.42 2.07
C MET A 109 -7.35 0.86 1.38
N LEU A 110 -7.42 1.33 0.13
CA LEU A 110 -6.24 1.71 -0.65
C LEU A 110 -5.64 3.04 -0.18
N VAL A 111 -6.46 4.06 0.06
CA VAL A 111 -6.01 5.42 0.40
C VAL A 111 -5.59 5.54 1.87
N LYS A 112 -6.43 5.07 2.80
CA LYS A 112 -6.18 5.19 4.25
C LYS A 112 -5.54 3.94 4.86
N SER A 113 -5.33 2.90 4.06
CA SER A 113 -4.77 1.62 4.54
C SER A 113 -5.58 1.00 5.69
N ALA A 114 -6.90 1.18 5.67
CA ALA A 114 -7.78 0.86 6.79
C ALA A 114 -7.90 -0.67 7.01
N ASN A 115 -7.50 -1.15 8.19
CA ASN A 115 -7.48 -2.55 8.59
C ASN A 115 -8.88 -3.13 8.79
N ASP A 116 -9.76 -2.35 9.43
CA ASP A 116 -11.17 -2.70 9.62
C ASP A 116 -11.88 -2.91 8.29
N ILE A 117 -11.62 -2.04 7.32
CA ILE A 117 -12.22 -2.17 5.98
C ILE A 117 -11.65 -3.37 5.23
N ALA A 118 -10.33 -3.60 5.27
CA ALA A 118 -9.74 -4.77 4.64
C ALA A 118 -10.27 -6.08 5.23
N MET A 119 -10.43 -6.15 6.55
CA MET A 119 -11.04 -7.30 7.21
C MET A 119 -12.51 -7.48 6.81
N ALA A 120 -13.30 -6.40 6.80
CA ALA A 120 -14.70 -6.45 6.38
C ALA A 120 -14.83 -6.92 4.92
N VAL A 121 -14.01 -6.41 4.00
CA VAL A 121 -13.99 -6.87 2.60
C VAL A 121 -13.67 -8.36 2.55
N GLY A 122 -12.62 -8.81 3.25
CA GLY A 122 -12.24 -10.22 3.30
C GLY A 122 -13.35 -11.12 3.82
N GLU A 123 -13.98 -10.76 4.93
CA GLU A 123 -15.07 -11.54 5.51
C GLU A 123 -16.33 -11.58 4.63
N ASN A 124 -16.70 -10.48 3.97
CA ASN A 124 -17.91 -10.46 3.13
C ASN A 124 -17.70 -11.25 1.82
N ILE A 125 -16.49 -11.25 1.25
CA ILE A 125 -16.18 -11.94 -0.01
C ILE A 125 -15.78 -13.39 0.20
N GLY A 126 -15.03 -13.69 1.26
CA GLY A 126 -14.59 -15.05 1.59
C GLY A 126 -15.54 -15.80 2.52
N GLY A 127 -16.52 -15.12 3.12
CA GLY A 127 -17.39 -15.68 4.18
C GLY A 127 -16.73 -15.73 5.57
N SER A 128 -15.39 -15.74 5.63
CA SER A 128 -14.60 -15.62 6.87
C SER A 128 -13.18 -15.12 6.54
N GLN A 129 -12.43 -14.67 7.56
CA GLN A 129 -11.02 -14.34 7.39
C GLN A 129 -10.21 -15.53 6.82
N ALA A 130 -10.40 -16.73 7.36
CA ALA A 130 -9.65 -17.91 6.97
C ALA A 130 -9.91 -18.29 5.51
N ALA A 131 -11.18 -18.37 5.11
CA ALA A 131 -11.54 -18.68 3.73
C ALA A 131 -11.08 -17.59 2.74
N PHE A 132 -11.04 -16.31 3.15
CA PHE A 132 -10.46 -15.27 2.32
C PHE A 132 -8.93 -15.39 2.21
N ALA A 133 -8.24 -15.74 3.30
CA ALA A 133 -6.80 -16.02 3.27
C ALA A 133 -6.48 -17.21 2.35
N ASP A 134 -7.31 -18.25 2.33
CA ASP A 134 -7.18 -19.36 1.38
C ASP A 134 -7.29 -18.88 -0.08
N ARG A 135 -8.24 -17.98 -0.38
CA ARG A 135 -8.33 -17.34 -1.70
C ARG A 135 -7.08 -16.51 -2.04
N MET A 136 -6.57 -15.74 -1.09
CA MET A 136 -5.33 -14.96 -1.26
C MET A 136 -4.13 -15.87 -1.57
N ASN A 137 -4.01 -16.99 -0.87
CA ASN A 137 -2.95 -17.97 -1.08
C ASN A 137 -3.10 -18.74 -2.40
N ALA A 138 -4.34 -19.05 -2.81
CA ALA A 138 -4.61 -19.66 -4.10
C ALA A 138 -4.20 -18.74 -5.26
N GLU A 139 -4.52 -17.44 -5.19
CA GLU A 139 -4.07 -16.47 -6.18
C GLU A 139 -2.55 -16.24 -6.12
N ALA A 140 -1.94 -16.21 -4.93
CA ALA A 140 -0.49 -16.15 -4.78
C ALA A 140 0.19 -17.33 -5.50
N ALA A 141 -0.31 -18.56 -5.29
CA ALA A 141 0.19 -19.75 -5.96
C ALA A 141 -0.01 -19.67 -7.49
N ARG A 142 -1.20 -19.25 -7.96
CA ARG A 142 -1.50 -19.10 -9.39
C ARG A 142 -0.59 -18.09 -10.07
N LEU A 143 -0.23 -17.01 -9.39
CA LEU A 143 0.69 -15.98 -9.88
C LEU A 143 2.18 -16.40 -9.75
N GLY A 144 2.47 -17.53 -9.10
CA GLY A 144 3.84 -17.99 -8.87
C GLY A 144 4.58 -17.20 -7.78
N MET A 145 3.86 -16.65 -6.79
CA MET A 145 4.40 -15.96 -5.62
C MET A 145 4.89 -16.97 -4.56
N VAL A 146 5.92 -17.75 -4.90
CA VAL A 146 6.39 -18.92 -4.13
C VAL A 146 6.99 -18.59 -2.76
N GLY A 147 7.34 -17.33 -2.52
CA GLY A 147 7.86 -16.84 -1.24
C GLY A 147 6.81 -16.12 -0.40
N THR A 148 5.51 -16.33 -0.68
CA THR A 148 4.41 -15.59 -0.05
C THR A 148 3.38 -16.51 0.61
N HIS A 149 2.95 -16.14 1.81
CA HIS A 149 1.82 -16.71 2.52
C HIS A 149 1.04 -15.62 3.25
N PHE A 150 -0.28 -15.62 3.09
CA PHE A 150 -1.21 -14.69 3.73
C PHE A 150 -2.08 -15.43 4.75
N VAL A 151 -2.33 -14.78 5.89
CA VAL A 151 -3.25 -15.31 6.93
C VAL A 151 -4.38 -14.33 7.27
N ASN A 152 -4.28 -13.09 6.79
CA ASN A 152 -5.30 -12.06 6.96
C ASN A 152 -5.30 -11.08 5.76
N PRO A 153 -6.43 -10.40 5.50
CA PRO A 153 -6.56 -9.46 4.39
C PRO A 153 -5.92 -8.09 4.64
N ASN A 154 -5.56 -7.78 5.88
CA ASN A 154 -5.15 -6.43 6.27
C ASN A 154 -3.64 -6.26 6.41
N GLY A 155 -2.86 -7.34 6.53
CA GLY A 155 -1.42 -7.24 6.69
C GLY A 155 -0.93 -7.12 8.13
N LEU A 156 -1.80 -7.28 9.13
CA LEU A 156 -1.37 -7.29 10.54
C LEU A 156 -0.43 -8.46 10.80
N TYR A 157 0.48 -8.26 11.76
CA TYR A 157 1.57 -9.19 12.00
C TYR A 157 1.08 -10.58 12.38
N SER A 158 1.66 -11.58 11.73
CA SER A 158 1.66 -12.99 12.11
C SER A 158 3.01 -13.57 11.67
N PRO A 159 3.63 -14.48 12.44
CA PRO A 159 4.84 -15.17 11.99
C PRO A 159 4.63 -15.95 10.69
N ASP A 160 3.40 -16.41 10.43
CA ASP A 160 3.04 -17.15 9.23
C ASP A 160 2.69 -16.24 8.04
N GLN A 161 2.64 -14.92 8.23
CA GLN A 161 2.33 -13.98 7.14
C GLN A 161 3.60 -13.34 6.58
N TYR A 162 4.01 -13.78 5.40
CA TYR A 162 5.25 -13.32 4.78
C TYR A 162 5.11 -13.17 3.27
N THR A 163 6.00 -12.39 2.66
CA THR A 163 6.15 -12.23 1.22
C THR A 163 7.62 -11.98 0.86
N THR A 164 7.90 -11.68 -0.40
CA THR A 164 9.21 -11.22 -0.88
C THR A 164 9.03 -9.98 -1.76
N ALA A 165 10.10 -9.18 -1.94
CA ALA A 165 10.02 -8.02 -2.84
C ALA A 165 9.72 -8.45 -4.29
N ARG A 166 10.30 -9.59 -4.72
CA ARG A 166 10.02 -10.20 -6.04
C ARG A 166 8.55 -10.57 -6.19
N ASP A 167 7.95 -11.22 -5.19
CA ASP A 167 6.55 -11.64 -5.29
C ASP A 167 5.59 -10.44 -5.29
N LEU A 168 5.91 -9.39 -4.55
CA LEU A 168 5.17 -8.14 -4.61
C LEU A 168 5.27 -7.48 -6.01
N ALA A 169 6.43 -7.54 -6.67
CA ALA A 169 6.56 -7.08 -8.07
C ALA A 169 5.69 -7.89 -9.04
N VAL A 170 5.59 -9.20 -8.84
CA VAL A 170 4.68 -10.07 -9.60
C VAL A 170 3.22 -9.65 -9.38
N LEU A 171 2.81 -9.43 -8.13
CA LEU A 171 1.46 -8.98 -7.81
C LEU A 171 1.13 -7.61 -8.41
N VAL A 172 2.08 -6.67 -8.39
CA VAL A 172 1.93 -5.35 -9.03
C VAL A 172 1.72 -5.51 -10.53
N THR A 173 2.53 -6.35 -11.18
CA THR A 173 2.40 -6.63 -12.61
C THR A 173 1.03 -7.22 -12.93
N ALA A 174 0.57 -8.19 -12.14
CA ALA A 174 -0.74 -8.80 -12.30
C ALA A 174 -1.88 -7.79 -12.11
N LEU A 175 -1.82 -6.95 -11.07
CA LEU A 175 -2.81 -5.89 -10.83
C LEU A 175 -2.92 -4.92 -12.02
N ARG A 176 -1.79 -4.49 -12.57
CA ARG A 176 -1.74 -3.52 -13.66
C ARG A 176 -2.19 -4.11 -14.99
N ASN A 177 -1.88 -5.37 -15.25
CA ASN A 177 -2.22 -6.04 -16.51
C ASN A 177 -3.66 -6.59 -16.52
N ASP A 178 -4.08 -7.22 -15.43
CA ASP A 178 -5.39 -7.88 -15.37
C ASP A 178 -6.52 -6.89 -15.09
N PHE A 179 -6.22 -5.79 -14.38
CA PHE A 179 -7.21 -4.84 -13.90
C PHE A 179 -6.85 -3.36 -14.15
N PRO A 180 -6.46 -2.97 -15.38
CA PRO A 180 -6.08 -1.59 -15.69
C PRO A 180 -7.20 -0.58 -15.42
N GLN A 181 -8.48 -1.00 -15.47
CA GLN A 181 -9.63 -0.15 -15.16
C GLN A 181 -9.65 0.37 -13.71
N TYR A 182 -8.96 -0.29 -12.78
CA TYR A 182 -8.86 0.16 -11.38
C TYR A 182 -7.57 0.94 -11.10
N ALA A 183 -6.70 1.16 -12.10
CA ALA A 183 -5.49 1.96 -11.95
C ALA A 183 -5.72 3.34 -11.30
N PRO A 184 -6.79 4.11 -11.64
CA PRO A 184 -7.05 5.41 -11.04
C PRO A 184 -7.26 5.38 -9.51
N TRP A 185 -7.56 4.22 -8.91
CA TRP A 185 -7.79 4.13 -7.48
C TRP A 185 -6.50 4.18 -6.65
N PHE A 186 -5.38 3.77 -7.24
CA PHE A 186 -4.07 3.81 -6.60
C PHE A 186 -3.47 5.22 -6.58
N SER A 187 -3.99 6.13 -7.42
CA SER A 187 -3.58 7.53 -7.52
C SER A 187 -4.55 8.52 -6.85
N ILE A 188 -5.54 8.03 -6.08
CA ILE A 188 -6.44 8.92 -5.32
C ILE A 188 -5.63 9.67 -4.26
N GLU A 189 -5.60 11.00 -4.34
CA GLU A 189 -4.84 11.86 -3.41
C GLU A 189 -5.41 11.89 -1.99
N GLY A 190 -6.72 11.71 -1.85
CA GLY A 190 -7.39 11.71 -0.57
C GLY A 190 -8.88 11.40 -0.67
N LEU A 191 -9.48 11.14 0.48
CA LEU A 191 -10.91 10.85 0.62
C LEU A 191 -11.61 11.97 1.38
N ALA A 192 -12.81 12.33 0.94
CA ALA A 192 -13.73 13.13 1.71
C ALA A 192 -14.70 12.20 2.48
N VAL A 193 -14.62 12.21 3.81
CA VAL A 193 -15.52 11.45 4.69
C VAL A 193 -16.27 12.43 5.57
N GLY A 194 -17.50 12.74 5.17
CA GLY A 194 -18.26 13.86 5.73
C GLY A 194 -17.49 15.17 5.53
N LYS A 195 -17.19 15.87 6.63
CA LYS A 195 -16.40 17.13 6.60
C LYS A 195 -14.89 16.91 6.70
N LYS A 196 -14.41 15.67 6.85
CA LYS A 196 -12.99 15.37 7.04
C LYS A 196 -12.34 14.98 5.72
N ALA A 197 -11.21 15.62 5.41
CA ALA A 197 -10.31 15.18 4.36
C ALA A 197 -9.29 14.20 4.95
N ILE A 198 -9.15 13.03 4.32
CA ILE A 198 -8.20 11.99 4.71
C ILE A 198 -7.20 11.85 3.56
N PRO A 199 -5.95 12.33 3.71
CA PRO A 199 -4.95 12.22 2.65
C PRO A 199 -4.51 10.77 2.45
N ASN A 200 -4.01 10.47 1.26
CA ASN A 200 -3.35 9.20 0.98
C ASN A 200 -2.08 9.04 1.81
N TYR A 201 -1.85 7.84 2.32
CA TYR A 201 -0.61 7.50 3.02
C TYR A 201 0.60 7.34 2.10
N ASN A 202 0.38 7.11 0.81
CA ASN A 202 1.45 7.17 -0.16
C ASN A 202 1.76 8.63 -0.49
N LEU A 203 2.81 9.17 0.13
CA LEU A 203 3.24 10.56 -0.05
C LEU A 203 3.81 10.85 -1.44
N LEU A 204 4.03 9.85 -2.30
CA LEU A 204 4.43 10.09 -3.69
C LEU A 204 3.28 10.68 -4.52
N ILE A 205 2.03 10.29 -4.21
CA ILE A 205 0.85 10.78 -4.92
C ILE A 205 0.70 12.29 -4.68
N GLY A 206 0.65 13.05 -5.77
CA GLY A 206 0.59 14.52 -5.74
C GLY A 206 1.91 15.23 -5.42
N ARG A 207 3.02 14.49 -5.21
CA ARG A 207 4.35 15.08 -4.91
C ARG A 207 5.45 14.66 -5.87
N TYR A 208 5.40 13.45 -6.40
CA TYR A 208 6.34 12.93 -7.39
C TYR A 208 5.68 12.93 -8.77
N ALA A 209 6.33 13.53 -9.76
CA ALA A 209 5.79 13.63 -11.11
C ALA A 209 5.60 12.23 -11.72
N GLY A 210 4.40 11.93 -12.20
CA GLY A 210 4.05 10.62 -12.76
C GLY A 210 3.58 9.58 -11.75
N ALA A 211 3.72 9.82 -10.44
CA ALA A 211 3.36 8.83 -9.43
C ALA A 211 1.88 8.42 -9.51
N ASP A 212 1.65 7.12 -9.73
CA ASP A 212 0.32 6.55 -9.99
C ASP A 212 -0.02 5.39 -9.05
N GLY A 213 0.78 5.19 -8.00
CA GLY A 213 0.55 4.18 -6.98
C GLY A 213 1.76 3.88 -6.09
N MET A 214 1.72 2.83 -5.27
CA MET A 214 0.54 1.98 -5.04
C MET A 214 0.21 1.85 -3.56
N LYS A 215 1.15 1.43 -2.72
CA LYS A 215 0.82 1.08 -1.32
C LYS A 215 2.01 1.21 -0.37
N THR A 216 1.72 1.72 0.82
CA THR A 216 2.64 1.73 1.97
C THR A 216 2.23 0.71 3.03
N GLY A 217 3.16 0.32 3.90
CA GLY A 217 2.87 -0.52 5.06
C GLY A 217 3.90 -0.40 6.18
N PHE A 218 3.44 -0.56 7.43
CA PHE A 218 4.31 -0.60 8.59
C PHE A 218 3.79 -1.63 9.60
N VAL A 219 4.70 -2.46 10.11
CA VAL A 219 4.58 -3.18 11.38
C VAL A 219 5.96 -3.18 12.04
N CYS A 220 6.03 -3.31 13.36
CA CYS A 220 7.30 -3.28 14.08
C CYS A 220 8.32 -4.29 13.53
N SER A 221 7.86 -5.47 13.10
CA SER A 221 8.70 -6.55 12.60
C SER A 221 9.32 -6.31 11.21
N SER A 222 8.83 -5.35 10.42
CA SER A 222 9.35 -5.02 9.08
C SER A 222 9.83 -3.59 8.93
N GLY A 223 9.52 -2.70 9.88
CA GLY A 223 9.66 -1.26 9.68
C GLY A 223 8.74 -0.75 8.56
N PHE A 224 9.16 0.33 7.90
CA PHE A 224 8.43 0.97 6.81
C PHE A 224 8.64 0.26 5.48
N ASN A 225 7.56 0.00 4.77
CA ASN A 225 7.53 -0.62 3.45
C ASN A 225 6.77 0.28 2.46
N MET A 226 7.17 0.25 1.19
CA MET A 226 6.58 1.05 0.11
C MET A 226 6.63 0.27 -1.20
N ILE A 227 5.56 0.36 -1.98
CA ILE A 227 5.51 0.04 -3.40
C ILE A 227 5.07 1.31 -4.11
N GLY A 228 5.95 1.87 -4.92
CA GLY A 228 5.71 3.03 -5.78
C GLY A 228 5.65 2.63 -7.25
N SER A 229 4.96 3.43 -8.08
CA SER A 229 4.90 3.30 -9.54
C SER A 229 4.76 4.69 -10.15
N ALA A 230 5.35 4.91 -11.33
CA ALA A 230 5.35 6.18 -12.07
C ALA A 230 5.58 5.95 -13.58
#